data_AF-A0A9D6C0R9-F1
#
_entry.id   AF-A0A9D6C0R9-F1
#
_cell.length_a   1.000
_cell.length_b   1.000
_cell.length_c   1.000
_cell.angle_alpha   90.00
_cell.angle_beta   90.00
_cell.angle_gamma   90.00
#
_symmetry.space_group_name_H-M   'P 1'
#
loop_
_entity.id
_entity.type
_entity.pdbx_description
1 polymer ?
#
loop_
_entity_poly.entity_id
_entity_poly.type
_entity_poly.pdbx_seq_one_letter_code
_entity_poly.pdbx_strand_id
1 'polypeptide(L)'
;IGSSLAAVVEICIGGDDFILLNSLGDDLRLVIVTSEARVVEAIGDYKEGIFVTPSDYLKCERCWHYRQDVGNENDHATICGRCVSNLFGSGEIRKYA
;
A
#
# COMPACT_ATOMS: atom_id res chain seq x y z
N ILE A 1 9.84 -7.98 -10.23
CA ILE A 1 9.03 -6.77 -9.94
C ILE A 1 9.46 -5.70 -10.95
N GLY A 2 8.51 -5.13 -11.70
CA GLY A 2 8.83 -4.17 -12.79
C GLY A 2 8.79 -2.71 -12.33
N SER A 3 7.66 -2.27 -11.77
CA SER A 3 7.50 -0.93 -11.17
C SER A 3 7.43 -1.02 -9.64
N SER A 4 7.72 0.08 -8.93
CA SER A 4 7.54 0.15 -7.48
C SER A 4 6.09 -0.09 -7.07
N LEU A 5 5.12 0.36 -7.89
CA LEU A 5 3.71 0.09 -7.67
C LEU A 5 3.36 -1.39 -7.80
N ALA A 6 4.15 -2.22 -8.47
CA ALA A 6 3.94 -3.67 -8.49
C ALA A 6 4.51 -4.38 -7.25
N ALA A 7 5.04 -3.64 -6.27
CA ALA A 7 5.64 -4.19 -5.06
C ALA A 7 4.70 -4.12 -3.85
N VAL A 8 4.84 -5.13 -2.99
CA VAL A 8 4.40 -5.16 -1.60
C VAL A 8 5.65 -5.11 -0.73
N VAL A 9 5.69 -4.17 0.21
CA VAL A 9 6.85 -3.94 1.08
C VAL A 9 6.50 -4.27 2.53
N GLU A 10 7.30 -5.13 3.14
CA GLU A 10 7.30 -5.35 4.58
C GLU A 10 8.60 -4.82 5.17
N ILE A 11 8.48 -3.90 6.13
CA ILE A 11 9.62 -3.34 6.87
C ILE A 11 9.60 -3.95 8.26
N CYS A 12 10.55 -4.85 8.54
CA CYS A 12 10.78 -5.40 9.86
C CYS A 12 11.84 -4.56 10.56
N ILE A 13 11.46 -3.82 11.61
CA ILE A 13 12.35 -2.88 12.29
C ILE A 13 11.93 -2.69 13.76
N GLY A 14 12.87 -2.39 14.66
CA GLY A 14 12.59 -2.14 16.07
C GLY A 14 12.58 -0.66 16.47
N GLY A 15 12.30 -0.41 17.75
CA GLY A 15 12.56 0.87 18.42
C GLY A 15 11.78 2.08 17.87
N ASP A 16 12.42 3.25 17.92
CA ASP A 16 11.79 4.52 17.51
C ASP A 16 11.41 4.54 16.03
N ASP A 17 12.17 3.85 15.18
CA ASP A 17 11.89 3.74 13.74
C ASP A 17 10.61 2.94 13.47
N PHE A 18 10.35 1.89 14.26
CA PHE A 18 9.07 1.19 14.21
C PHE A 18 7.91 2.13 14.55
N ILE A 19 8.02 2.87 15.65
CA ILE A 19 6.98 3.81 16.10
C ILE A 19 6.73 4.87 15.02
N LEU A 20 7.79 5.43 14.45
CA LEU A 20 7.72 6.44 13.40
C LEU A 20 7.03 5.90 12.15
N LEU A 21 7.52 4.79 11.59
CA LEU A 21 6.98 4.25 10.33
C LEU A 21 5.56 3.72 10.51
N ASN A 22 5.27 3.06 11.64
CA ASN A 22 3.94 2.56 11.94
C ASN A 22 2.92 3.70 12.12
N SER A 23 3.36 4.89 12.56
CA SER A 23 2.49 6.07 12.69
C SER A 23 1.88 6.55 11.36
N LEU A 24 2.49 6.19 10.23
CA LEU A 24 2.02 6.56 8.88
C LEU A 24 0.82 5.73 8.41
N GLY A 25 0.60 4.54 8.97
CA GLY A 25 -0.53 3.68 8.59
C GLY A 25 -0.58 3.36 7.08
N ASP A 26 -1.77 3.41 6.48
CA ASP A 26 -1.94 3.13 5.03
C ASP A 26 -1.19 4.13 4.13
N ASP A 27 -0.95 5.36 4.61
CA ASP A 27 -0.24 6.38 3.83
C ASP A 27 1.24 6.02 3.63
N LEU A 28 1.80 5.08 4.41
CA LEU A 28 3.18 4.59 4.23
C LEU A 28 3.42 4.15 2.78
N ARG A 29 2.48 3.42 2.17
CA ARG A 29 2.62 2.95 0.78
C ARG A 29 2.68 4.09 -0.23
N LEU A 30 2.08 5.24 0.10
CA LEU A 30 2.11 6.45 -0.74
C LEU A 30 3.45 7.17 -0.56
N VAL A 31 3.99 7.21 0.66
CA VAL A 31 5.32 7.75 0.96
C VAL A 31 6.42 6.99 0.22
N ILE A 32 6.37 5.66 0.20
CA ILE A 32 7.39 4.83 -0.47
C ILE A 32 7.01 4.42 -1.92
N VAL A 33 5.92 4.98 -2.45
CA VAL A 33 5.45 4.80 -3.83
C VAL A 33 5.28 3.31 -4.22
N THR A 34 4.62 2.53 -3.36
CA THR A 34 4.25 1.13 -3.58
C THR A 34 2.74 0.94 -3.49
N SER A 35 2.26 -0.26 -3.83
CA SER A 35 0.82 -0.56 -3.72
C SER A 35 0.39 -0.98 -2.34
N GLU A 36 1.31 -1.58 -1.59
CA GLU A 36 1.13 -2.02 -0.21
C GLU A 36 2.45 -1.85 0.53
N ALA A 37 2.35 -1.41 1.78
CA ALA A 37 3.47 -1.28 2.68
C ALA A 37 2.97 -1.59 4.09
N ARG A 38 3.70 -2.39 4.84
CA ARG A 38 3.43 -2.65 6.25
C ARG A 38 4.71 -2.64 7.07
N VAL A 39 4.59 -2.24 8.32
CA VAL A 39 5.68 -2.25 9.29
C VAL A 39 5.40 -3.37 10.28
N VAL A 40 6.42 -4.18 10.56
CA VAL A 40 6.40 -5.25 11.56
C VAL A 40 7.46 -4.90 12.59
N GLU A 41 7.09 -4.95 13.87
CA GLU A 41 8.04 -4.72 14.95
C GLU A 41 9.03 -5.88 15.03
N ALA A 42 10.32 -5.58 14.98
CA ALA A 42 11.37 -6.58 15.18
C ALA A 42 11.49 -6.90 16.68
N ILE A 43 10.87 -7.99 17.12
CA ILE A 43 10.90 -8.46 18.52
C ILE A 43 11.76 -9.71 18.63
N GLY A 44 12.71 -9.76 19.56
CA GLY A 44 13.55 -10.95 19.78
C GLY A 44 14.52 -11.21 18.63
N ASP A 45 14.56 -12.44 18.10
CA ASP A 45 15.49 -12.85 17.03
C ASP A 45 14.98 -12.52 15.61
N TYR A 46 13.93 -11.71 15.48
CA TYR A 46 13.45 -11.28 14.17
C TYR A 46 14.55 -10.49 13.45
N LYS A 47 14.88 -10.91 12.23
CA LYS A 47 15.87 -10.24 11.41
C LYS A 47 15.28 -8.93 10.89
N GLU A 48 15.86 -7.82 11.31
CA GLU A 48 15.56 -6.51 10.72
C GLU A 48 15.86 -6.52 9.22
N GLY A 49 15.00 -5.86 8.45
CA GLY A 49 15.17 -5.81 7.02
C GLY A 49 13.92 -5.33 6.28
N ILE A 50 14.13 -5.10 4.99
CA ILE A 50 13.08 -4.75 4.04
C ILE A 50 12.88 -5.94 3.12
N PHE A 51 11.66 -6.47 3.13
CA PHE A 51 11.24 -7.60 2.32
C PHE A 51 10.30 -7.11 1.24
N VAL A 52 10.59 -7.47 -0.01
CA VAL A 52 9.86 -6.97 -1.17
C VAL A 52 9.38 -8.14 -2.01
N THR A 53 8.07 -8.23 -2.22
CA THR A 53 7.42 -9.24 -3.06
C THR A 53 6.59 -8.57 -4.15
N PRO A 54 6.34 -9.23 -5.29
CA PRO A 54 5.34 -8.75 -6.24
C PRO A 54 3.95 -8.75 -5.59
N SER A 55 3.09 -7.82 -5.98
CA SER A 55 1.67 -7.86 -5.61
C SER A 55 0.93 -8.92 -6.43
N ASP A 56 0.03 -9.66 -5.76
CA ASP A 56 -0.83 -10.67 -6.40
C ASP A 56 -2.14 -10.07 -6.95
N TYR A 57 -2.35 -8.77 -6.77
CA TYR A 57 -3.59 -8.10 -7.15
C TYR A 57 -3.57 -7.54 -8.57
N LEU A 58 -4.73 -7.12 -9.06
CA LEU A 58 -4.85 -6.48 -10.37
C LEU A 58 -4.43 -5.01 -10.31
N LYS A 59 -3.79 -4.53 -11.39
CA LYS A 59 -3.43 -3.13 -11.57
C LYS A 59 -4.69 -2.29 -11.86
N CYS A 60 -4.95 -1.29 -11.03
CA CYS A 60 -5.95 -0.26 -11.31
C CYS A 60 -5.51 0.60 -12.50
N GLU A 61 -6.34 0.74 -13.53
CA GLU A 61 -5.95 1.47 -14.75
C GLU A 61 -5.81 2.99 -14.55
N ARG A 62 -6.44 3.54 -13.50
CA ARG A 62 -6.39 4.98 -13.21
C ARG A 62 -5.21 5.39 -12.35
N CYS A 63 -4.98 4.72 -11.22
CA CYS A 63 -3.92 5.11 -10.27
C CYS A 63 -2.68 4.22 -10.34
N TRP A 64 -2.72 3.15 -11.16
CA TRP A 64 -1.65 2.17 -11.36
C TRP A 64 -1.22 1.39 -10.12
N HIS A 65 -1.89 1.56 -8.99
CA HIS A 65 -1.71 0.69 -7.84
C HIS A 65 -2.38 -0.67 -8.10
N TYR A 66 -1.75 -1.71 -7.57
CA TYR A 66 -2.22 -3.08 -7.55
C TYR A 66 -3.07 -3.25 -6.29
N ARG A 67 -4.37 -3.54 -6.44
CA ARG A 67 -5.30 -3.53 -5.30
C ARG A 67 -6.29 -4.67 -5.39
N GLN A 68 -6.60 -5.25 -4.24
CA GLN A 68 -7.54 -6.37 -4.11
C GLN A 68 -8.95 -6.01 -4.61
N ASP A 69 -9.34 -4.74 -4.51
CA ASP A 69 -10.68 -4.25 -4.82
C ASP A 69 -10.86 -3.78 -6.27
N VAL A 70 -9.86 -3.96 -7.14
CA VAL A 70 -10.05 -3.75 -8.58
C VAL A 70 -11.02 -4.81 -9.11
N GLY A 71 -12.12 -4.36 -9.71
CA GLY A 71 -13.18 -5.24 -10.22
C GLY A 71 -14.39 -5.40 -9.30
N ASN A 72 -14.37 -4.82 -8.10
CA ASN A 72 -15.49 -4.92 -7.16
C ASN A 72 -16.74 -4.13 -7.59
N GLU A 73 -16.55 -3.02 -8.32
CA GLU A 73 -17.63 -2.17 -8.81
C GLU A 73 -17.93 -2.49 -10.27
N ASN A 74 -19.13 -3.01 -10.56
CA ASN A 74 -19.50 -3.49 -11.90
C ASN A 74 -19.38 -2.40 -12.99
N ASP A 75 -19.83 -1.17 -12.69
CA ASP A 75 -19.76 -0.05 -13.62
C ASP A 75 -18.32 0.48 -13.82
N HIS A 76 -17.39 0.03 -12.98
CA HIS A 76 -16.01 0.51 -12.88
C HIS A 76 -14.99 -0.62 -12.69
N ALA A 77 -15.17 -1.73 -13.42
CA ALA A 77 -14.47 -2.99 -13.19
C ALA A 77 -12.92 -2.95 -13.34
N THR A 78 -12.34 -1.92 -13.96
CA THR A 78 -10.88 -1.81 -14.15
C THR A 78 -10.19 -0.86 -13.14
N ILE A 79 -10.95 -0.27 -12.21
CA ILE A 79 -10.42 0.65 -11.21
C ILE A 79 -10.74 0.19 -9.78
N CYS A 80 -9.88 0.56 -8.83
CA CYS A 80 -10.07 0.27 -7.41
C CYS A 80 -11.11 1.20 -6.77
N GLY A 81 -11.66 0.80 -5.63
CA GLY A 81 -12.64 1.57 -4.87
C GLY A 81 -12.15 2.97 -4.47
N ARG A 82 -10.84 3.13 -4.23
CA ARG A 82 -10.22 4.46 -4.03
C ARG A 82 -10.43 5.39 -5.22
N CYS A 83 -10.24 4.88 -6.42
CA CYS A 83 -10.44 5.63 -7.65
C CYS A 83 -11.92 5.90 -7.92
N VAL A 84 -12.81 4.95 -7.61
CA VAL A 84 -14.27 5.13 -7.70
C VAL A 84 -14.71 6.24 -6.74
N SER A 85 -14.33 6.17 -5.47
CA SER A 85 -14.65 7.21 -4.48
C SER A 85 -14.09 8.58 -4.89
N ASN A 86 -12.88 8.65 -5.42
CA ASN A 86 -12.29 9.90 -5.91
C ASN A 86 -13.00 10.51 -7.13
N LEU A 87 -13.66 9.70 -7.96
CA LEU A 87 -14.36 10.18 -9.16
C LEU A 87 -15.83 10.49 -8.88
N PHE A 88 -16.48 9.71 -8.02
CA PHE A 88 -17.94 9.68 -7.88
C PHE A 88 -18.45 9.77 -6.44
N GLY A 89 -17.55 9.75 -5.45
CA GLY A 89 -17.87 9.76 -4.02
C GLY A 89 -17.23 10.94 -3.28
N SER A 90 -16.98 10.74 -1.99
CA SER A 90 -16.36 11.75 -1.12
C SER A 90 -14.85 11.90 -1.32
N GLY A 91 -14.22 11.01 -2.09
CA GLY A 91 -12.78 10.90 -2.21
C GLY A 91 -12.12 10.16 -1.05
N GLU A 92 -10.84 9.85 -1.25
CA GLU A 92 -9.98 9.25 -0.24
C GLU A 92 -9.57 10.27 0.84
N ILE A 93 -9.49 9.81 2.09
CA ILE A 93 -8.95 10.59 3.20
C ILE A 93 -7.49 10.19 3.38
N ARG A 94 -6.60 11.18 3.35
CA ARG A 94 -5.16 11.03 3.59
C ARG A 94 -4.78 11.85 4.81
N LYS A 95 -3.88 11.32 5.63
CA LYS A 95 -3.38 11.98 6.83
C LYS A 95 -2.04 12.67 6.59
N TYR A 96 -1.20 12.07 5.75
CA TYR A 96 0.18 12.50 5.50
C TYR A 96 0.53 12.60 4.01
N ALA A 97 0.12 11.63 3.19
CA ALA A 97 0.52 11.51 1.78
C ALA A 97 -0.63 11.05 0.90
#